data_AF-A0A947UBW0-F1
#
_entry.id   AF-A0A947UBW0-F1
#
_cell.length_a   1.000
_cell.length_b   1.000
_cell.length_c   1.000
_cell.angle_alpha   90.00
_cell.angle_beta   90.00
_cell.angle_gamma   90.00
#
_symmetry.space_group_name_H-M   'P 1'
#
loop_
_entity.id
_entity.type
_entity.pdbx_description
1 polymer ?
#
loop_
_entity_poly.entity_id
_entity_poly.type
_entity_poly.pdbx_seq_one_letter_code
_entity_poly.pdbx_strand_id
1 'polypeptide(L)'
;MDQLTIIINQAKYLVLIAFLIGLGIVMLVGLGYVLVHWLKFKDREKRSLEFVVLQIAVPRDNEVKIDGAEQMFASLFSVKKSGGFLGFMKPQDHLSFEIVAKKEDIRFYVSVPERLKDLVEKQIHGTYPGADIKEVDEYNVFSDHGKVAFAAMKLANASFYPIQIYKDLPTDPLSSLTAGLAKMGDNEGAVVQVLISPADKKWQKAGRSFTSKTKKEEADPETAKYNIDPKTYEEIESKCSKPGFETMIRMVVSSTTKESAEAHLSNLTSSFSQYNSDHNSFTKIKIRLKKLFMIDFIYRYQPLFGSKSILSTEELATIYHFPNKSIETPHIFWLNAKRAPAPALIPREGLFLGKSVYRGVTRPVYISEDDRLRHTYIIGKTGVGKSELLIEMIMQDIRAGKGVCFIDPHDTVEKIMEMIPPERAEDVIYFNPSDTERPMALNMLEARTEEEKHFVTTSIVGLMYKLYDPHKTGIIGPRFEHAIRNAMLTVMSEPGNTFVEVVRVLTDAKYVQELLPKVKDPMVRRYWTDQIAQTSDFHKSEVLDYIVSKFGRFVTNKMMRNII
;
A
#
# COMPACT_ATOMS: atom_id res chain seq x y z
N MET A 1 73.68 52.06 33.52
CA MET A 1 72.64 51.08 33.14
C MET A 1 73.32 49.94 32.43
N ASP A 2 73.19 48.74 32.97
CA ASP A 2 73.96 47.56 32.58
C ASP A 2 73.55 47.08 31.17
N GLN A 3 74.53 46.81 30.28
CA GLN A 3 74.26 46.34 28.91
C GLN A 3 73.39 45.07 28.91
N LEU A 4 73.51 44.26 29.97
CA LEU A 4 72.70 43.08 30.20
C LEU A 4 71.20 43.41 30.29
N THR A 5 70.82 44.53 30.92
CA THR A 5 69.41 44.93 31.07
C THR A 5 68.80 45.35 29.74
N ILE A 6 69.58 45.98 28.86
CA ILE A 6 69.15 46.38 27.51
C ILE A 6 68.90 45.14 26.65
N ILE A 7 69.82 44.17 26.66
CA ILE A 7 69.70 42.90 25.92
C ILE A 7 68.49 42.10 26.41
N ILE A 8 68.29 41.99 27.73
CA ILE A 8 67.13 41.29 28.31
C ILE A 8 65.81 41.97 27.90
N ASN A 9 65.76 43.30 27.89
CA ASN A 9 64.56 44.01 27.45
C ASN A 9 64.30 43.83 25.95
N GLN A 10 65.33 43.91 25.10
CA GLN A 10 65.20 43.62 23.67
C GLN A 10 64.73 42.18 23.40
N ALA A 11 65.24 41.20 24.14
CA ALA A 11 64.78 39.82 24.06
C ALA A 11 63.30 39.67 24.49
N LYS A 12 62.87 40.35 25.56
CA LYS A 12 61.46 40.39 25.98
C LYS A 12 60.55 40.99 24.91
N TYR A 13 60.97 42.07 24.26
CA TYR A 13 60.24 42.68 23.15
C TYR A 13 60.13 41.73 21.94
N LEU A 14 61.21 41.02 21.58
CA LEU A 14 61.19 40.04 20.50
C LEU A 14 60.26 38.85 20.80
N VAL A 15 60.28 38.32 22.03
CA VAL A 15 59.37 37.25 22.45
C VAL A 15 57.91 37.72 22.42
N LEU A 16 57.63 38.95 22.88
CA LEU A 16 56.29 39.53 22.83
C LEU A 16 55.80 39.72 21.39
N ILE A 17 56.66 40.23 20.49
CA ILE A 17 56.33 40.38 19.07
C ILE A 17 56.07 39.02 18.43
N ALA A 18 56.91 38.01 18.68
CA ALA A 18 56.71 36.65 18.17
C ALA A 18 55.39 36.03 18.68
N PHE A 19 55.04 36.27 19.96
CA PHE A 19 53.77 35.84 20.52
C PHE A 19 52.57 36.53 19.87
N LEU A 20 52.63 37.86 19.66
CA LEU A 20 51.56 38.62 19.01
C LEU A 20 51.39 38.23 17.54
N ILE A 21 52.49 37.99 16.81
CA ILE A 21 52.46 37.46 15.44
C ILE A 21 51.83 36.06 15.44
N GLY A 22 52.23 35.19 16.37
CA GLY A 22 51.64 33.86 16.54
C GLY A 22 50.13 33.92 16.80
N LEU A 23 49.69 34.79 17.70
CA LEU A 23 48.28 35.03 18.00
C LEU A 23 47.52 35.57 16.78
N GLY A 24 48.14 36.50 16.03
CA GLY A 24 47.60 37.04 14.78
C GLY A 24 47.40 35.97 13.71
N ILE A 25 48.37 35.08 13.53
CA ILE A 25 48.28 33.93 12.60
C ILE A 25 47.16 32.98 13.03
N VAL A 26 47.07 32.63 14.32
CA VAL A 26 46.01 31.77 14.83
C VAL A 26 44.63 32.38 14.61
N MET A 27 44.48 33.69 14.86
CA MET A 27 43.22 34.40 14.58
C MET A 27 42.89 34.43 13.09
N LEU A 28 43.86 34.69 12.21
CA LEU A 28 43.65 34.66 10.76
C LEU A 28 43.27 33.28 10.25
N VAL A 29 43.91 32.22 10.74
CA VAL A 29 43.56 30.83 10.43
C VAL A 29 42.16 30.51 10.95
N GLY A 30 41.81 30.96 12.15
CA GLY A 30 40.47 30.81 12.72
C GLY A 30 39.40 31.52 11.90
N LEU A 31 39.63 32.78 11.52
CA LEU A 31 38.75 33.56 10.65
C LEU A 31 38.60 32.93 9.27
N GLY A 32 39.71 32.45 8.68
CA GLY A 32 39.70 31.71 7.43
C GLY A 32 38.88 30.43 7.52
N TYR A 33 39.03 29.66 8.61
CA TYR A 33 38.24 28.45 8.86
C TYR A 33 36.74 28.75 8.99
N VAL A 34 36.38 29.79 9.76
CA VAL A 34 34.99 30.24 9.90
C VAL A 34 34.41 30.71 8.57
N LEU A 35 35.17 31.50 7.79
CA LEU A 35 34.75 31.97 6.47
C LEU A 35 34.53 30.80 5.50
N VAL A 36 35.44 29.83 5.46
CA VAL A 36 35.29 28.63 4.62
C VAL A 36 34.06 27.82 5.04
N HIS A 37 33.84 27.63 6.34
CA HIS A 37 32.65 26.95 6.84
C HIS A 37 31.36 27.72 6.51
N TRP A 38 31.37 29.04 6.67
CA TRP A 38 30.23 29.88 6.30
C TRP A 38 29.94 29.79 4.80
N LEU A 39 30.93 29.96 3.94
CA LEU A 39 30.77 29.83 2.49
C LEU A 39 30.29 28.44 2.06
N LYS A 40 30.76 27.39 2.74
CA LYS A 40 30.35 25.99 2.50
C LYS A 40 28.88 25.76 2.83
N PHE A 41 28.37 26.37 3.90
CA PHE A 41 27.04 26.11 4.45
C PHE A 41 26.05 27.27 4.31
N LYS A 42 26.40 28.37 3.64
CA LYS A 42 25.53 29.54 3.44
C LYS A 42 24.20 29.19 2.77
N ASP A 43 24.21 28.22 1.84
CA ASP A 43 23.03 27.80 1.07
C ASP A 43 22.32 26.60 1.70
N ARG A 44 22.61 26.25 2.97
CA ARG A 44 22.03 25.05 3.62
C ARG A 44 20.50 25.09 3.66
N GLU A 45 19.91 26.28 3.87
CA GLU A 45 18.47 26.46 3.96
C GLU A 45 17.79 26.21 2.63
N LYS A 46 18.26 26.87 1.57
CA LYS A 46 17.79 26.61 0.22
C LYS A 46 17.85 25.12 -0.13
N ARG A 47 18.95 24.46 0.21
CA ARG A 47 19.11 23.01 -0.03
C ARG A 47 18.16 22.15 0.79
N SER A 48 17.82 22.56 2.02
CA SER A 48 16.83 21.84 2.82
C SER A 48 15.43 22.01 2.27
N LEU A 49 15.10 23.18 1.70
CA LEU A 49 13.79 23.43 1.08
C LEU A 49 13.62 22.66 -0.24
N GLU A 50 14.71 22.19 -0.85
CA GLU A 50 14.71 21.29 -2.01
C GLU A 50 14.54 19.81 -1.61
N PHE A 51 14.27 19.49 -0.34
CA PHE A 51 13.99 18.11 0.07
C PHE A 51 12.56 17.73 -0.27
N VAL A 52 12.38 16.48 -0.68
CA VAL A 52 11.09 15.83 -0.76
C VAL A 52 10.99 14.73 0.29
N VAL A 53 9.78 14.54 0.82
CA VAL A 53 9.49 13.54 1.85
C VAL A 53 8.80 12.36 1.19
N LEU A 54 9.46 11.19 1.23
CA LEU A 54 8.94 9.96 0.67
C LEU A 54 8.41 9.08 1.80
N GLN A 55 7.10 8.86 1.86
CA GLN A 55 6.49 7.85 2.73
C GLN A 55 6.71 6.46 2.11
N ILE A 56 7.30 5.55 2.88
CA ILE A 56 7.58 4.19 2.44
C ILE A 56 6.71 3.21 3.23
N ALA A 57 5.94 2.41 2.51
CA ALA A 57 5.17 1.32 3.09
C ALA A 57 5.57 0.00 2.43
N VAL A 58 5.65 -1.07 3.21
CA VAL A 58 5.99 -2.41 2.73
C VAL A 58 4.81 -3.37 2.96
N PRO A 59 4.71 -4.48 2.19
CA PRO A 59 3.69 -5.49 2.43
C PRO A 59 3.84 -6.13 3.81
N ARG A 60 2.74 -6.52 4.44
CA ARG A 60 2.76 -7.20 5.75
C ARG A 60 3.52 -8.53 5.72
N ASP A 61 3.53 -9.20 4.57
CA ASP A 61 4.29 -10.43 4.31
C ASP A 61 5.71 -10.16 3.79
N ASN A 62 6.27 -8.96 4.01
CA ASN A 62 7.63 -8.62 3.60
C ASN A 62 8.66 -9.60 4.21
N GLU A 63 9.38 -10.32 3.36
CA GLU A 63 10.39 -11.30 3.75
C GLU A 63 11.84 -10.78 3.66
N VAL A 64 12.02 -9.52 3.26
CA VAL A 64 13.35 -8.91 3.14
C VAL A 64 13.99 -8.84 4.53
N LYS A 65 15.12 -9.55 4.66
CA LYS A 65 15.95 -9.58 5.87
C LYS A 65 16.79 -8.29 6.00
N ILE A 66 17.38 -8.08 7.17
CA ILE A 66 18.13 -6.86 7.51
C ILE A 66 19.40 -6.70 6.65
N ASP A 67 19.99 -7.79 6.16
CA ASP A 67 21.10 -7.77 5.18
C ASP A 67 20.71 -7.08 3.85
N GLY A 68 19.43 -7.15 3.45
CA GLY A 68 18.90 -6.36 2.35
C GLY A 68 19.05 -4.85 2.60
N ALA A 69 18.75 -4.39 3.82
CA ALA A 69 18.94 -2.98 4.20
C ALA A 69 20.43 -2.60 4.21
N GLU A 70 21.33 -3.49 4.64
CA GLU A 70 22.78 -3.28 4.55
C GLU A 70 23.21 -3.03 3.10
N GLN A 71 22.73 -3.85 2.16
CA GLN A 71 23.00 -3.68 0.73
C GLN A 71 22.41 -2.37 0.19
N MET A 72 21.21 -1.99 0.61
CA MET A 72 20.59 -0.71 0.26
C MET A 72 21.48 0.47 0.69
N PHE A 73 21.94 0.49 1.94
CA PHE A 73 22.84 1.55 2.42
C PHE A 73 24.19 1.52 1.71
N ALA A 74 24.73 0.35 1.40
CA ALA A 74 25.97 0.23 0.63
C ALA A 74 25.83 0.88 -0.76
N SER A 75 24.72 0.63 -1.45
CA SER A 75 24.43 1.24 -2.76
C SER A 75 24.19 2.75 -2.66
N LEU A 76 23.59 3.23 -1.57
CA LEU A 76 23.42 4.67 -1.31
C LEU A 76 24.74 5.40 -1.08
N PHE A 77 25.84 4.70 -0.80
CA PHE A 77 27.16 5.32 -0.73
C PHE A 77 27.60 5.94 -2.07
N SER A 78 27.00 5.53 -3.19
CA SER A 78 27.19 6.13 -4.52
C SER A 78 26.81 7.61 -4.60
N VAL A 79 26.00 8.12 -3.66
CA VAL A 79 25.65 9.55 -3.54
C VAL A 79 26.87 10.42 -3.19
N LYS A 80 27.97 9.81 -2.73
CA LYS A 80 29.19 10.51 -2.35
C LYS A 80 29.71 11.38 -3.50
N LYS A 81 29.79 12.69 -3.25
CA LYS A 81 30.37 13.62 -4.23
C LYS A 81 31.88 13.40 -4.33
N SER A 82 32.36 13.19 -5.55
CA SER A 82 33.80 13.13 -5.83
C SER A 82 34.43 14.52 -5.59
N GLY A 83 35.54 14.54 -4.86
CA GLY A 83 36.26 15.77 -4.53
C GLY A 83 37.37 16.03 -5.55
N GLY A 84 37.17 16.99 -6.45
CA GLY A 84 38.29 17.63 -7.16
C GLY A 84 39.13 18.52 -6.22
N PHE A 85 40.02 19.35 -6.78
CA PHE A 85 40.95 20.22 -6.02
C PHE A 85 40.26 21.08 -4.92
N LEU A 86 38.98 21.45 -5.10
CA LEU A 86 38.19 22.26 -4.16
C LEU A 86 37.02 21.47 -3.51
N GLY A 87 37.08 20.14 -3.50
CA GLY A 87 36.01 19.28 -2.97
C GLY A 87 35.67 19.52 -1.50
N PHE A 88 36.64 19.99 -0.70
CA PHE A 88 36.43 20.31 0.71
C PHE A 88 35.44 21.47 0.95
N MET A 89 35.27 22.36 -0.03
CA MET A 89 34.33 23.50 0.03
C MET A 89 32.89 23.13 -0.33
N LYS A 90 32.63 21.94 -0.89
CA LYS A 90 31.27 21.49 -1.20
C LYS A 90 30.73 20.60 -0.07
N PRO A 91 29.52 20.86 0.47
CA PRO A 91 28.87 19.93 1.38
C PRO A 91 28.54 18.61 0.67
N GLN A 92 28.73 17.50 1.39
CA GLN A 92 28.16 16.22 0.99
C GLN A 92 26.64 16.32 1.07
N ASP A 93 25.96 15.52 0.24
CA ASP A 93 24.53 15.35 0.41
C ASP A 93 24.26 14.43 1.59
N HIS A 94 23.14 14.69 2.24
CA HIS A 94 22.65 13.86 3.32
C HIS A 94 21.21 13.44 3.02
N LEU A 95 20.85 12.29 3.58
CA LEU A 95 19.52 11.70 3.52
C LEU A 95 19.02 11.57 4.96
N SER A 96 17.72 11.66 5.16
CA SER A 96 17.09 11.46 6.47
C SER A 96 16.18 10.26 6.42
N PHE A 97 16.45 9.24 7.24
CA PHE A 97 15.60 8.08 7.44
C PHE A 97 14.83 8.27 8.74
N GLU A 98 13.51 8.22 8.69
CA GLU A 98 12.64 8.71 9.76
C GLU A 98 11.54 7.69 10.08
N ILE A 99 11.38 7.39 11.37
CA ILE A 99 10.23 6.64 11.88
C ILE A 99 9.36 7.64 12.64
N VAL A 100 8.12 7.82 12.20
CA VAL A 100 7.19 8.79 12.76
C VAL A 100 6.02 8.04 13.35
N ALA A 101 5.67 8.36 14.59
CA ALA A 101 4.57 7.77 15.30
C ALA A 101 3.58 8.83 15.77
N LYS A 102 2.31 8.53 15.61
CA LYS A 102 1.15 9.20 16.22
C LYS A 102 0.26 8.14 16.86
N LYS A 103 -0.84 8.54 17.46
CA LYS A 103 -1.85 7.59 17.97
C LYS A 103 -2.21 6.57 16.90
N GLU A 104 -1.95 5.31 17.23
CA GLU A 104 -2.29 4.15 16.40
C GLU A 104 -1.74 4.17 14.96
N ASP A 105 -0.68 4.96 14.69
CA ASP A 105 -0.10 5.10 13.35
C ASP A 105 1.43 5.27 13.42
N ILE A 106 2.17 4.26 12.95
CA ILE A 106 3.63 4.27 12.81
C ILE A 106 3.98 4.15 11.32
N ARG A 107 4.72 5.14 10.81
CA ARG A 107 5.09 5.23 9.40
C ARG A 107 6.58 5.48 9.22
N PHE A 108 7.09 5.01 8.09
CA PHE A 108 8.48 5.15 7.70
C PHE A 108 8.62 6.16 6.58
N TYR A 109 9.61 7.02 6.68
CA TYR A 109 9.86 8.10 5.75
C TYR A 109 11.33 8.16 5.37
N VAL A 110 11.59 8.59 4.14
CA VAL A 110 12.92 8.94 3.68
C VAL A 110 12.85 10.32 3.05
N SER A 111 13.55 11.28 3.64
CA SER A 111 13.62 12.65 3.13
C SER A 111 14.94 12.88 2.43
N VAL A 112 14.88 13.34 1.18
CA VAL A 112 16.02 13.38 0.27
C VAL A 112 16.00 14.65 -0.55
N PRO A 113 17.16 15.19 -0.98
CA PRO A 113 17.19 16.24 -1.98
C PRO A 113 16.47 15.77 -3.26
N GLU A 114 15.64 16.62 -3.87
CA GLU A 114 14.79 16.27 -5.03
C GLU A 114 15.58 15.58 -6.15
N ARG A 115 16.77 16.09 -6.48
CA ARG A 115 17.65 15.49 -7.51
C ARG A 115 18.15 14.06 -7.22
N LEU A 116 18.01 13.58 -5.98
CA LEU A 116 18.40 12.22 -5.57
C LEU A 116 17.18 11.29 -5.42
N LYS A 117 15.96 11.80 -5.58
CA LYS A 117 14.70 11.05 -5.44
C LYS A 117 14.72 9.76 -6.26
N ASP A 118 14.91 9.85 -7.58
CA ASP A 118 14.94 8.69 -8.47
C ASP A 118 15.98 7.64 -8.08
N LEU A 119 17.16 8.07 -7.62
CA LEU A 119 18.23 7.17 -7.20
C LEU A 119 17.79 6.41 -5.95
N VAL A 120 17.26 7.11 -4.95
CA VAL A 120 16.84 6.53 -3.68
C VAL A 120 15.63 5.60 -3.88
N GLU A 121 14.64 6.00 -4.68
CA GLU A 121 13.50 5.15 -5.05
C GLU A 121 13.96 3.85 -5.72
N LYS A 122 14.93 3.94 -6.64
CA LYS A 122 15.52 2.76 -7.30
C LYS A 122 16.25 1.85 -6.30
N GLN A 123 17.00 2.41 -5.35
CA GLN A 123 17.66 1.59 -4.32
C GLN A 123 16.65 0.90 -3.40
N ILE A 124 15.61 1.63 -2.96
CA ILE A 124 14.55 1.07 -2.12
C ILE A 124 13.80 -0.03 -2.89
N HIS A 125 13.37 0.20 -4.13
CA HIS A 125 12.68 -0.82 -4.93
C HIS A 125 13.58 -2.01 -5.33
N GLY A 126 14.88 -1.79 -5.46
CA GLY A 126 15.86 -2.86 -5.70
C GLY A 126 15.94 -3.83 -4.52
N THR A 127 15.95 -3.30 -3.30
CA THR A 127 15.99 -4.11 -2.07
C THR A 127 14.61 -4.59 -1.61
N TYR A 128 13.58 -3.76 -1.76
CA TYR A 128 12.19 -3.98 -1.35
C TYR A 128 11.25 -3.90 -2.57
N PRO A 129 11.16 -4.96 -3.40
CA PRO A 129 10.42 -4.91 -4.65
C PRO A 129 8.92 -4.59 -4.50
N GLY A 130 8.34 -4.97 -3.36
CA GLY A 130 6.94 -4.74 -3.02
C GLY A 130 6.67 -3.44 -2.26
N ALA A 131 7.69 -2.62 -1.98
CA ALA A 131 7.50 -1.33 -1.32
C ALA A 131 6.64 -0.41 -2.19
N ASP A 132 5.79 0.38 -1.55
CA ASP A 132 5.09 1.52 -2.13
C ASP A 132 5.74 2.78 -1.61
N ILE A 133 6.13 3.65 -2.53
CA ILE A 133 6.79 4.93 -2.25
C ILE A 133 5.83 6.02 -2.71
N LYS A 134 5.48 6.92 -1.79
CA LYS A 134 4.66 8.08 -2.10
C LYS A 134 5.36 9.34 -1.65
N GLU A 135 5.49 10.30 -2.56
CA GLU A 135 5.81 11.67 -2.16
C GLU A 135 4.60 12.24 -1.40
N VAL A 136 4.85 12.82 -0.24
CA VAL A 136 3.83 13.38 0.64
C VAL A 136 4.30 14.72 1.18
N ASP A 137 3.34 15.50 1.65
CA ASP A 137 3.64 16.71 2.41
C ASP A 137 4.36 16.38 3.73
N GLU A 138 5.08 17.37 4.25
CA GLU A 138 5.76 17.31 5.53
C GLU A 138 4.80 16.89 6.64
N TYR A 139 5.13 15.84 7.38
CA TYR A 139 4.30 15.39 8.50
C TYR A 139 4.45 16.33 9.69
N ASN A 140 3.39 16.48 10.49
CA ASN A 140 3.43 17.24 11.74
C ASN A 140 3.12 16.34 12.95
N VAL A 141 4.05 16.25 13.90
CA VAL A 141 3.90 15.52 15.18
C VAL A 141 3.57 16.45 16.36
N PHE A 142 3.57 17.76 16.15
CA PHE A 142 3.36 18.76 17.19
C PHE A 142 1.88 19.10 17.33
N SER A 143 1.48 19.42 18.56
CA SER A 143 0.17 19.96 18.90
C SER A 143 0.32 21.36 19.50
N ASP A 144 -0.69 22.22 19.35
CA ASP A 144 -0.61 23.65 19.73
C ASP A 144 -0.24 23.90 21.20
N HIS A 145 -0.62 22.97 22.08
CA HIS A 145 -0.31 23.02 23.51
C HIS A 145 0.66 21.93 23.96
N GLY A 146 1.25 21.20 23.00
CA GLY A 146 2.18 20.10 23.25
C GLY A 146 3.46 20.54 23.96
N LYS A 147 3.97 19.68 24.84
CA LYS A 147 5.28 19.78 25.45
C LYS A 147 6.25 18.90 24.68
N VAL A 148 7.40 19.47 24.33
CA VAL A 148 8.40 18.80 23.50
C VAL A 148 9.59 18.37 24.35
N ALA A 149 9.96 17.10 24.23
CA ALA A 149 11.21 16.55 24.73
C ALA A 149 12.04 16.07 23.53
N PHE A 150 13.36 16.18 23.61
CA PHE A 150 14.24 15.77 22.53
C PHE A 150 15.59 15.26 23.01
N ALA A 151 16.19 14.39 22.22
CA ALA A 151 17.53 13.86 22.43
C ALA A 151 18.29 13.73 21.12
N ALA A 152 19.61 13.70 21.25
CA ALA A 152 20.55 13.42 20.18
C ALA A 152 21.50 12.33 20.67
N MET A 153 21.74 11.30 19.87
CA MET A 153 22.63 10.19 20.22
C MET A 153 23.93 10.28 19.42
N LYS A 154 25.05 9.95 20.06
CA LYS A 154 26.36 9.76 19.42
C LYS A 154 27.03 8.50 19.99
N LEU A 155 28.01 7.97 19.28
CA LEU A 155 28.93 6.97 19.80
C LEU A 155 29.73 7.53 20.99
N ALA A 156 29.89 6.71 22.03
CA ALA A 156 30.69 7.02 23.21
C ALA A 156 32.19 7.00 22.89
N ASN A 157 32.62 6.00 22.11
CA ASN A 157 34.02 5.79 21.72
C ASN A 157 34.26 6.12 20.25
N ALA A 158 35.52 6.03 19.81
CA ALA A 158 35.92 6.32 18.45
C ALA A 158 35.12 5.49 17.43
N SER A 159 34.79 6.08 16.27
CA SER A 159 33.88 5.46 15.31
C SER A 159 34.42 4.22 14.61
N PHE A 160 35.70 3.86 14.77
CA PHE A 160 36.20 2.57 14.27
C PHE A 160 35.87 1.41 15.22
N TYR A 161 35.49 1.67 16.48
CA TYR A 161 34.96 0.63 17.36
C TYR A 161 33.51 0.29 16.97
N PRO A 162 33.17 -0.99 16.82
CA PRO A 162 31.84 -1.42 16.40
C PRO A 162 30.82 -1.35 17.53
N ILE A 163 29.57 -1.09 17.19
CA ILE A 163 28.40 -1.38 18.04
C ILE A 163 27.94 -2.83 17.80
N GLN A 164 27.02 -3.33 18.62
CA GLN A 164 26.39 -4.63 18.37
C GLN A 164 25.56 -4.56 17.08
N ILE A 165 25.74 -5.54 16.20
CA ILE A 165 25.07 -5.60 14.89
C ILE A 165 23.91 -6.61 14.89
N TYR A 166 23.01 -6.49 13.92
CA TYR A 166 21.81 -7.34 13.82
C TYR A 166 22.10 -8.85 13.77
N LYS A 167 23.31 -9.25 13.37
CA LYS A 167 23.74 -10.66 13.34
C LYS A 167 23.98 -11.24 14.74
N ASP A 168 24.33 -10.38 15.69
CA ASP A 168 24.61 -10.76 17.07
C ASP A 168 23.39 -10.60 17.98
N LEU A 169 22.27 -10.07 17.44
CA LEU A 169 21.04 -9.84 18.18
C LEU A 169 20.09 -11.03 18.04
N PRO A 170 19.43 -11.46 19.13
CA PRO A 170 18.54 -12.61 19.11
C PRO A 170 17.22 -12.33 18.36
N THR A 171 16.84 -11.05 18.25
CA THR A 171 15.59 -10.59 17.63
C THR A 171 15.84 -9.33 16.81
N ASP A 172 14.88 -8.98 15.96
CA ASP A 172 14.95 -7.78 15.14
C ASP A 172 14.95 -6.51 16.02
N PRO A 173 16.02 -5.69 16.02
CA PRO A 173 16.16 -4.52 16.88
C PRO A 173 15.13 -3.41 16.63
N LEU A 174 14.50 -3.40 15.45
CA LEU A 174 13.45 -2.43 15.12
C LEU A 174 12.18 -2.68 15.95
N SER A 175 11.99 -3.92 16.44
CA SER A 175 10.85 -4.28 17.30
C SER A 175 10.83 -3.47 18.59
N SER A 176 11.97 -3.31 19.26
CA SER A 176 12.07 -2.53 20.51
C SER A 176 11.83 -1.04 20.29
N LEU A 177 12.30 -0.48 19.16
CA LEU A 177 12.04 0.91 18.80
C LEU A 177 10.56 1.15 18.49
N THR A 178 9.98 0.31 17.63
CA THR A 178 8.58 0.44 17.22
C THR A 178 7.63 0.18 18.39
N ALA A 179 7.93 -0.74 19.31
CA ALA A 179 7.13 -0.97 20.51
C ALA A 179 7.08 0.24 21.45
N GLY A 180 8.17 1.02 21.54
CA GLY A 180 8.18 2.29 22.26
C GLY A 180 7.31 3.35 21.59
N LEU A 181 7.34 3.38 20.26
CA LEU A 181 6.55 4.29 19.42
C LEU A 181 5.05 3.94 19.38
N ALA A 182 4.68 2.68 19.52
CA ALA A 182 3.28 2.23 19.51
C ALA A 182 2.44 2.77 20.69
N LYS A 183 3.09 3.35 21.71
CA LYS A 183 2.44 3.85 22.93
C LYS A 183 1.97 5.30 22.84
N MET A 184 2.06 5.96 21.69
CA MET A 184 1.60 7.35 21.52
C MET A 184 0.08 7.45 21.72
N GLY A 185 -0.36 8.38 22.58
CA GLY A 185 -1.77 8.71 22.81
C GLY A 185 -2.29 9.85 21.94
N ASP A 186 -3.50 10.32 22.26
CA ASP A 186 -4.14 11.45 21.58
C ASP A 186 -3.31 12.73 21.71
N ASN A 187 -3.12 13.45 20.59
CA ASN A 187 -2.30 14.66 20.50
C ASN A 187 -0.82 14.49 20.88
N GLU A 188 -0.34 13.24 20.88
CA GLU A 188 1.08 12.90 21.04
C GLU A 188 1.68 12.45 19.71
N GLY A 189 2.99 12.66 19.58
CA GLY A 189 3.73 12.19 18.42
C GLY A 189 5.22 12.11 18.70
N ALA A 190 5.90 11.20 18.01
CA ALA A 190 7.33 10.98 18.16
C ALA A 190 7.98 10.77 16.79
N VAL A 191 9.24 11.22 16.67
CA VAL A 191 10.06 11.04 15.48
C VAL A 191 11.42 10.52 15.90
N VAL A 192 11.83 9.39 15.33
CA VAL A 192 13.21 8.92 15.34
C VAL A 192 13.81 9.26 13.99
N GLN A 193 14.75 10.19 13.96
CA GLN A 193 15.38 10.73 12.76
C GLN A 193 16.84 10.27 12.69
N VAL A 194 17.20 9.58 11.62
CA VAL A 194 18.56 9.09 11.33
C VAL A 194 19.07 9.80 10.07
N LEU A 195 19.82 10.89 10.28
CA LEU A 195 20.49 11.60 9.20
C LEU A 195 21.80 10.91 8.85
N ILE A 196 22.00 10.58 7.58
CA ILE A 196 23.23 9.97 7.08
C ILE A 196 23.84 10.80 5.95
N SER A 197 25.17 10.80 5.87
CA SER A 197 25.91 11.29 4.69
C SER A 197 27.18 10.48 4.48
N PRO A 198 27.64 10.24 3.24
CA PRO A 198 28.82 9.41 3.00
C PRO A 198 30.08 9.97 3.69
N ALA A 199 30.72 9.16 4.54
CA ALA A 199 31.92 9.56 5.27
C ALA A 199 33.18 9.51 4.39
N ASP A 200 34.22 10.24 4.81
CA ASP A 200 35.56 10.09 4.25
C ASP A 200 36.28 8.83 4.78
N LYS A 201 37.50 8.55 4.29
CA LYS A 201 38.26 7.35 4.69
C LYS A 201 39.08 7.55 5.98
N LYS A 202 38.98 8.69 6.67
CA LYS A 202 39.87 8.98 7.81
C LYS A 202 39.62 8.04 8.99
N TRP A 203 38.36 7.72 9.26
CA TRP A 203 37.99 6.81 10.35
C TRP A 203 38.49 5.37 10.10
N GLN A 204 38.41 4.89 8.85
CA GLN A 204 38.96 3.58 8.44
C GLN A 204 40.49 3.55 8.61
N LYS A 205 41.17 4.63 8.20
CA LYS A 205 42.63 4.76 8.39
C LYS A 205 43.00 4.78 9.88
N ALA A 206 42.22 5.48 10.71
CA ALA A 206 42.43 5.49 12.16
C ALA A 206 42.25 4.09 12.76
N GLY A 207 41.20 3.36 12.38
CA GLY A 207 41.00 1.98 12.80
C GLY A 207 42.14 1.04 12.41
N ARG A 208 42.57 1.06 11.14
CA ARG A 208 43.71 0.24 10.67
C ARG A 208 45.03 0.63 11.34
N SER A 209 45.24 1.92 11.58
CA SER A 209 46.42 2.40 12.31
C SER A 209 46.40 1.96 13.76
N PHE A 210 45.23 1.92 14.38
CA PHE A 210 45.04 1.42 15.74
C PHE A 210 45.37 -0.08 15.79
N THR A 211 44.74 -0.90 14.95
CA THR A 211 44.97 -2.36 14.95
C THR A 211 46.42 -2.72 14.64
N SER A 212 47.05 -2.08 13.65
CA SER A 212 48.46 -2.32 13.33
C SER A 212 49.43 -1.88 14.43
N LYS A 213 49.16 -0.75 15.09
CA LYS A 213 49.99 -0.27 16.20
C LYS A 213 49.89 -1.19 17.42
N THR A 214 48.67 -1.57 17.81
CA THR A 214 48.47 -2.42 18.99
C THR A 214 49.00 -3.83 18.78
N LYS A 215 48.78 -4.45 17.60
CA LYS A 215 49.39 -5.75 17.26
C LYS A 215 50.92 -5.71 17.30
N LYS A 216 51.53 -4.58 16.95
CA LYS A 216 53.00 -4.40 17.03
C LYS A 216 53.48 -4.26 18.48
N GLU A 217 52.73 -3.54 19.32
CA GLU A 217 53.02 -3.39 20.76
C GLU A 217 52.85 -4.71 21.53
N GLU A 218 51.90 -5.55 21.13
CA GLU A 218 51.67 -6.90 21.69
C GLU A 218 52.71 -7.93 21.24
N ALA A 219 53.34 -7.73 20.08
CA ALA A 219 54.40 -8.60 19.56
C ALA A 219 55.80 -8.28 20.10
N ASP A 220 55.98 -7.17 20.82
CA ASP A 220 57.25 -6.77 21.44
C ASP A 220 57.41 -7.40 22.83
N PRO A 221 58.40 -8.29 23.06
CA PRO A 221 58.59 -9.00 24.32
C PRO A 221 58.80 -8.10 25.55
N GLU A 222 59.29 -6.86 25.38
CA GLU A 222 59.58 -5.95 26.49
C GLU A 222 58.37 -5.06 26.88
N THR A 223 57.41 -4.85 25.98
CA THR A 223 56.24 -3.96 26.21
C THR A 223 54.89 -4.67 26.11
N ALA A 224 54.86 -5.98 25.88
CA ALA A 224 53.65 -6.75 25.65
C ALA A 224 52.64 -6.62 26.80
N LYS A 225 51.52 -5.94 26.52
CA LYS A 225 50.30 -5.98 27.32
C LYS A 225 49.16 -6.44 26.42
N TYR A 226 48.75 -7.69 26.58
CA TYR A 226 47.60 -8.25 25.88
C TYR A 226 46.32 -7.70 26.49
N ASN A 227 45.92 -6.51 26.05
CA ASN A 227 44.78 -5.79 26.62
C ASN A 227 43.53 -5.90 25.75
N ILE A 228 43.63 -6.47 24.55
CA ILE A 228 42.54 -6.52 23.57
C ILE A 228 42.36 -7.97 23.08
N ASP A 229 41.12 -8.45 23.11
CA ASP A 229 40.75 -9.76 22.57
C ASP A 229 41.02 -9.81 21.05
N PRO A 230 41.67 -10.86 20.52
CA PRO A 230 41.78 -11.11 19.08
C PRO A 230 40.50 -10.86 18.28
N LYS A 231 39.33 -11.23 18.85
CA LYS A 231 38.02 -11.01 18.24
C LYS A 231 37.74 -9.53 17.96
N THR A 232 38.13 -8.63 18.86
CA THR A 232 37.97 -7.18 18.70
C THR A 232 38.70 -6.65 17.46
N TYR A 233 39.89 -7.19 17.14
CA TYR A 233 40.61 -6.78 15.93
C TYR A 233 39.85 -7.17 14.67
N GLU A 234 39.29 -8.37 14.63
CA GLU A 234 38.49 -8.86 13.51
C GLU A 234 37.23 -8.01 13.31
N GLU A 235 36.54 -7.65 14.40
CA GLU A 235 35.35 -6.79 14.33
C GLU A 235 35.67 -5.37 13.84
N ILE A 236 36.79 -4.77 14.30
CA ILE A 236 37.25 -3.45 13.83
C ILE A 236 37.65 -3.53 12.34
N GLU A 237 38.39 -4.56 11.93
CA GLU A 237 38.81 -4.74 10.55
C GLU A 237 37.61 -4.97 9.62
N SER A 238 36.66 -5.81 10.04
CA SER A 238 35.39 -6.06 9.36
C SER A 238 34.60 -4.75 9.18
N LYS A 239 34.39 -3.99 10.25
CA LYS A 239 33.72 -2.69 10.19
C LYS A 239 34.44 -1.72 9.25
N CYS A 240 35.76 -1.61 9.36
CA CYS A 240 36.59 -0.71 8.54
C CYS A 240 36.71 -1.14 7.07
N SER A 241 36.28 -2.36 6.71
CA SER A 241 36.22 -2.84 5.33
C SER A 241 34.98 -2.32 4.59
N LYS A 242 33.94 -1.93 5.32
CA LYS A 242 32.65 -1.50 4.77
C LYS A 242 32.57 0.01 4.54
N PRO A 243 31.69 0.49 3.65
CA PRO A 243 31.37 1.91 3.55
C PRO A 243 30.84 2.44 4.88
N GLY A 244 31.19 3.68 5.22
CA GLY A 244 30.75 4.34 6.45
C GLY A 244 30.03 5.65 6.16
N PHE A 245 29.06 5.99 7.00
CA PHE A 245 28.29 7.22 6.89
C PHE A 245 28.47 8.05 8.16
N GLU A 246 28.65 9.36 8.00
CA GLU A 246 28.45 10.30 9.08
C GLU A 246 26.97 10.27 9.45
N THR A 247 26.69 9.85 10.68
CA THR A 247 25.34 9.59 11.19
C THR A 247 25.02 10.50 12.37
N MET A 248 23.84 11.09 12.32
CA MET A 248 23.26 11.88 13.40
C MET A 248 21.88 11.32 13.73
N ILE A 249 21.70 10.83 14.96
CA ILE A 249 20.44 10.24 15.43
C ILE A 249 19.76 11.23 16.37
N ARG A 250 18.53 11.61 16.05
CA ARG A 250 17.72 12.55 16.82
C ARG A 250 16.39 11.92 17.15
N MET A 251 15.89 12.25 18.33
CA MET A 251 14.57 11.85 18.78
C MET A 251 13.84 13.11 19.23
N VAL A 252 12.63 13.31 18.73
CA VAL A 252 11.76 14.40 19.14
C VAL A 252 10.41 13.80 19.49
N VAL A 253 9.91 14.16 20.67
CA VAL A 253 8.61 13.73 21.18
C VAL A 253 7.82 14.96 21.54
N SER A 254 6.58 15.02 21.09
CA SER A 254 5.55 15.98 21.52
C SER A 254 4.47 15.21 22.27
N SER A 255 4.11 15.67 23.45
CA SER A 255 3.04 15.07 24.27
C SER A 255 2.24 16.15 25.00
N THR A 256 1.12 15.79 25.62
CA THR A 256 0.25 16.71 26.36
C THR A 256 0.91 17.30 27.61
N THR A 257 1.81 16.55 28.26
CA THR A 257 2.57 16.99 29.44
C THR A 257 4.07 16.83 29.24
N LYS A 258 4.86 17.59 30.00
CA LYS A 258 6.32 17.54 29.90
C LYS A 258 6.86 16.21 30.42
N GLU A 259 6.26 15.71 31.49
CA GLU A 259 6.59 14.44 32.14
C GLU A 259 6.34 13.26 31.18
N SER A 260 5.20 13.26 30.47
CA SER A 260 4.91 12.24 29.45
C SER A 260 5.88 12.34 28.27
N ALA A 261 6.16 13.55 27.77
CA ALA A 261 7.15 13.75 26.70
C ALA A 261 8.54 13.21 27.09
N GLU A 262 9.01 13.49 28.31
CA GLU A 262 10.28 12.99 28.84
C GLU A 262 10.27 11.48 29.07
N ALA A 263 9.15 10.90 29.52
CA ALA A 263 8.99 9.45 29.69
C ALA A 263 9.06 8.70 28.35
N HIS A 264 8.30 9.16 27.35
CA HIS A 264 8.36 8.61 26.00
C HIS A 264 9.75 8.74 25.38
N LEU A 265 10.37 9.91 25.49
CA LEU A 265 11.75 10.11 25.03
C LEU A 265 12.71 9.17 25.75
N SER A 266 12.56 9.01 27.07
CA SER A 266 13.41 8.11 27.85
C SER A 266 13.28 6.68 27.33
N ASN A 267 12.07 6.18 27.11
CA ASN A 267 11.82 4.85 26.53
C ASN A 267 12.50 4.66 25.17
N LEU A 268 12.42 5.65 24.27
CA LEU A 268 13.09 5.62 22.97
C LEU A 268 14.62 5.66 23.10
N THR A 269 15.15 6.45 24.02
CA THR A 269 16.61 6.52 24.22
C THR A 269 17.16 5.28 24.92
N SER A 270 16.36 4.61 25.76
CA SER A 270 16.75 3.38 26.45
C SER A 270 16.77 2.18 25.52
N SER A 271 15.92 2.11 24.49
CA SER A 271 15.97 1.01 23.51
C SER A 271 17.30 0.93 22.76
N PHE A 272 18.07 2.03 22.72
CA PHE A 272 19.41 2.05 22.11
C PHE A 272 20.46 1.25 22.90
N SER A 273 20.17 0.83 24.13
CA SER A 273 21.09 -0.02 24.91
C SER A 273 21.31 -1.38 24.27
N GLN A 274 20.37 -1.86 23.43
CA GLN A 274 20.51 -3.12 22.69
C GLN A 274 21.66 -3.09 21.67
N TYR A 275 22.14 -1.91 21.30
CA TYR A 275 23.25 -1.74 20.37
C TYR A 275 24.61 -1.68 21.07
N ASN A 276 24.66 -1.77 22.40
CA ASN A 276 25.92 -1.68 23.13
C ASN A 276 26.76 -2.94 22.89
N SER A 277 27.98 -2.77 22.40
CA SER A 277 29.00 -3.81 22.42
C SER A 277 29.98 -3.58 23.58
N ASP A 278 30.93 -4.49 23.74
CA ASP A 278 32.05 -4.33 24.68
C ASP A 278 32.97 -3.15 24.32
N HIS A 279 32.84 -2.60 23.10
CA HIS A 279 33.75 -1.61 22.55
C HIS A 279 33.10 -0.24 22.30
N ASN A 280 31.79 -0.19 22.07
CA ASN A 280 31.09 1.05 21.78
C ASN A 280 29.62 1.01 22.19
N SER A 281 29.08 2.20 22.46
CA SER A 281 27.70 2.40 22.89
C SER A 281 27.19 3.75 22.44
N PHE A 282 25.87 3.95 22.48
CA PHE A 282 25.28 5.25 22.24
C PHE A 282 25.12 6.05 23.53
N THR A 283 25.52 7.31 23.50
CA THR A 283 25.37 8.28 24.59
C THR A 283 24.67 9.56 24.12
N LYS A 284 24.00 10.24 25.05
CA LYS A 284 23.26 11.47 24.78
C LYS A 284 24.22 12.65 24.56
N ILE A 285 23.99 13.43 23.51
CA ILE A 285 24.69 14.70 23.29
C ILE A 285 24.08 15.77 24.20
N LYS A 286 24.94 16.53 24.89
CA LYS A 286 24.49 17.70 25.67
C LYS A 286 24.06 18.84 24.73
N ILE A 287 22.76 19.03 24.58
CA ILE A 287 22.18 20.09 23.75
C ILE A 287 22.16 21.40 24.54
N ARG A 288 22.99 22.38 24.15
CA ARG A 288 23.05 23.70 24.80
C ARG A 288 22.02 24.68 24.25
N LEU A 289 21.80 24.66 22.94
CA LEU A 289 20.95 25.62 22.23
C LEU A 289 19.71 24.92 21.67
N LYS A 290 18.64 24.87 22.48
CA LYS A 290 17.40 24.13 22.16
C LYS A 290 16.75 24.57 20.84
N LYS A 291 16.69 25.89 20.60
CA LYS A 291 16.11 26.47 19.37
C LYS A 291 16.87 26.02 18.11
N LEU A 292 18.21 26.05 18.15
CA LEU A 292 19.02 25.59 17.02
C LEU A 292 18.88 24.09 16.77
N PHE A 293 18.78 23.29 17.84
CA PHE A 293 18.51 21.86 17.70
C PHE A 293 17.18 21.62 16.97
N MET A 294 16.12 22.35 17.33
CA MET A 294 14.83 22.19 16.66
C MET A 294 14.84 22.65 15.21
N ILE A 295 15.54 23.75 14.90
CA ILE A 295 15.75 24.19 13.52
C ILE A 295 16.52 23.10 12.74
N ASP A 296 17.60 22.55 13.30
CA ASP A 296 18.37 21.48 12.67
C ASP A 296 17.54 20.21 12.47
N PHE A 297 16.59 19.92 13.36
CA PHE A 297 15.67 18.79 13.23
C PHE A 297 14.65 19.01 12.09
N ILE A 298 13.93 20.14 12.11
CA ILE A 298 12.88 20.47 11.14
C ILE A 298 13.46 20.57 9.72
N TYR A 299 14.56 21.31 9.56
CA TYR A 299 15.24 21.47 8.27
C TYR A 299 16.23 20.33 7.96
N ARG A 300 16.20 19.24 8.75
CA ARG A 300 17.05 18.06 8.57
C ARG A 300 18.51 18.42 8.36
N TYR A 301 19.01 19.45 9.04
CA TYR A 301 20.37 19.88 8.83
C TYR A 301 21.37 18.95 9.51
N GLN A 302 22.48 18.69 8.84
CA GLN A 302 23.65 18.10 9.47
C GLN A 302 24.25 19.07 10.51
N PRO A 303 24.67 18.59 11.70
CA PRO A 303 25.33 19.43 12.69
C PRO A 303 26.59 20.08 12.10
N LEU A 304 26.70 21.41 12.25
CA LEU A 304 27.88 22.16 11.79
C LEU A 304 29.11 21.91 12.67
N PHE A 305 28.90 21.66 13.96
CA PHE A 305 29.94 21.53 14.97
C PHE A 305 29.72 20.28 15.82
N GLY A 306 30.82 19.74 16.36
CA GLY A 306 30.81 18.53 17.19
C GLY A 306 31.28 17.27 16.45
N SER A 307 31.62 16.24 17.22
CA SER A 307 32.04 14.94 16.67
C SER A 307 30.84 14.23 16.05
N LYS A 308 30.91 13.96 14.75
CA LYS A 308 29.93 13.12 14.06
C LYS A 308 30.28 11.66 14.27
N SER A 309 29.29 10.84 14.60
CA SER A 309 29.47 9.39 14.66
C SER A 309 29.54 8.85 13.25
N ILE A 310 30.42 7.88 13.02
CA ILE A 310 30.46 7.16 11.75
C ILE A 310 29.99 5.73 11.99
N LEU A 311 28.96 5.33 11.25
CA LEU A 311 28.41 3.98 11.28
C LEU A 311 28.67 3.30 9.95
N SER A 312 29.02 2.01 9.98
CA SER A 312 29.08 1.18 8.79
C SER A 312 27.69 0.92 8.22
N THR A 313 27.61 0.39 7.00
CA THR A 313 26.33 -0.05 6.39
C THR A 313 25.60 -1.08 7.23
N GLU A 314 26.33 -1.97 7.90
CA GLU A 314 25.78 -3.02 8.77
C GLU A 314 25.22 -2.45 10.07
N GLU A 315 25.95 -1.52 10.69
CA GLU A 315 25.49 -0.82 11.89
C GLU A 315 24.28 0.07 11.60
N LEU A 316 24.26 0.73 10.43
CA LEU A 316 23.09 1.50 9.99
C LEU A 316 21.87 0.60 9.76
N ALA A 317 22.03 -0.53 9.07
CA ALA A 317 20.96 -1.50 8.87
C ALA A 317 20.44 -2.08 10.19
N THR A 318 21.29 -2.18 11.21
CA THR A 318 20.90 -2.60 12.56
C THR A 318 20.00 -1.57 13.26
N ILE A 319 20.18 -0.28 12.98
CA ILE A 319 19.43 0.81 13.61
C ILE A 319 18.16 1.14 12.82
N TYR A 320 18.22 1.08 11.49
CA TYR A 320 17.12 1.43 10.62
C TYR A 320 17.02 0.47 9.44
N HIS A 321 15.84 -0.11 9.27
CA HIS A 321 15.41 -0.87 8.10
C HIS A 321 13.89 -0.78 8.00
N PHE A 322 13.32 -1.18 6.87
CA PHE A 322 11.86 -1.29 6.76
C PHE A 322 11.38 -2.59 7.42
N PRO A 323 10.18 -2.59 8.03
CA PRO A 323 9.73 -3.70 8.84
C PRO A 323 9.48 -4.95 7.99
N ASN A 324 9.71 -6.11 8.57
CA ASN A 324 9.52 -7.42 7.92
C ASN A 324 8.51 -8.25 8.71
N LYS A 325 8.16 -9.44 8.20
CA LYS A 325 7.17 -10.33 8.80
C LYS A 325 7.46 -10.78 10.25
N SER A 326 8.68 -10.60 10.76
CA SER A 326 9.04 -10.93 12.14
C SER A 326 8.63 -9.84 13.15
N ILE A 327 8.29 -8.64 12.68
CA ILE A 327 7.87 -7.54 13.53
C ILE A 327 6.36 -7.60 13.75
N GLU A 328 5.96 -7.86 14.99
CA GLU A 328 4.54 -7.99 15.39
C GLU A 328 3.98 -6.71 16.03
N THR A 329 4.78 -5.65 16.12
CA THR A 329 4.35 -4.37 16.71
C THR A 329 3.06 -3.88 16.05
N PRO A 330 2.01 -3.56 16.84
CA PRO A 330 0.77 -3.02 16.29
C PRO A 330 0.98 -1.63 15.69
N HIS A 331 -0.02 -1.14 14.96
CA HIS A 331 -0.07 0.25 14.47
C HIS A 331 0.97 0.63 13.41
N ILE A 332 1.84 -0.28 12.98
CA ILE A 332 2.65 -0.08 11.77
C ILE A 332 1.74 0.00 10.55
N PHE A 333 1.92 1.03 9.73
CA PHE A 333 1.23 1.18 8.47
C PHE A 333 1.80 0.22 7.42
N TRP A 334 1.06 -0.86 7.15
CA TRP A 334 1.41 -1.89 6.16
C TRP A 334 0.64 -1.71 4.86
N LEU A 335 1.20 -2.21 3.75
CA LEU A 335 0.44 -2.44 2.53
C LEU A 335 -0.39 -3.72 2.66
N ASN A 336 -1.70 -3.59 2.49
CA ASN A 336 -2.63 -4.73 2.50
C ASN A 336 -2.64 -5.52 1.19
N ALA A 337 -2.11 -4.95 0.10
CA ALA A 337 -2.04 -5.60 -1.19
C ALA A 337 -0.75 -5.19 -1.91
N LYS A 338 -0.11 -6.16 -2.58
CA LYS A 338 1.03 -5.91 -3.47
C LYS A 338 0.51 -5.26 -4.75
N ARG A 339 1.20 -4.21 -5.22
CA ARG A 339 0.94 -3.67 -6.56
C ARG A 339 1.70 -4.49 -7.59
N ALA A 340 1.05 -4.74 -8.73
CA ALA A 340 1.67 -5.40 -9.87
C ALA A 340 1.80 -4.41 -11.03
N PRO A 341 2.85 -4.52 -11.85
CA PRO A 341 2.94 -3.76 -13.08
C PRO A 341 1.80 -4.18 -14.01
N ALA A 342 1.26 -3.18 -14.69
CA ALA A 342 0.34 -3.39 -15.79
C ALA A 342 1.05 -4.22 -16.89
N PRO A 343 0.47 -5.33 -17.40
CA PRO A 343 1.10 -6.16 -18.43
C PRO A 343 1.53 -5.34 -19.66
N ALA A 344 2.50 -5.79 -20.45
CA ALA A 344 2.90 -5.06 -21.66
C ALA A 344 1.73 -4.94 -22.65
N LEU A 345 1.00 -6.05 -22.83
CA LEU A 345 -0.02 -6.26 -23.87
C LEU A 345 -1.45 -5.88 -23.46
N ILE A 346 -1.66 -5.09 -22.40
CA ILE A 346 -3.01 -4.59 -22.08
C ILE A 346 -3.50 -3.66 -23.20
N PRO A 347 -4.79 -3.76 -23.57
CA PRO A 347 -5.43 -2.84 -24.52
C PRO A 347 -5.22 -1.37 -24.17
N ARG A 348 -5.18 -0.52 -25.20
CA ARG A 348 -5.05 0.95 -25.07
C ARG A 348 -6.39 1.68 -25.17
N GLU A 349 -7.42 0.97 -25.58
CA GLU A 349 -8.77 1.47 -25.82
C GLU A 349 -9.79 0.38 -25.47
N GLY A 350 -11.07 0.75 -25.45
CA GLY A 350 -12.17 -0.08 -24.98
C GLY A 350 -12.74 0.43 -23.67
N LEU A 351 -13.32 -0.46 -22.88
CA LEU A 351 -13.92 -0.11 -21.60
C LEU A 351 -12.82 0.14 -20.56
N PHE A 352 -12.82 1.33 -19.97
CA PHE A 352 -11.83 1.73 -18.97
C PHE A 352 -12.15 1.07 -17.62
N LEU A 353 -11.18 0.38 -17.04
CA LEU A 353 -11.31 -0.28 -15.73
C LEU A 353 -10.64 0.50 -14.60
N GLY A 354 -9.65 1.34 -14.92
CA GLY A 354 -8.91 2.09 -13.92
C GLY A 354 -7.47 2.38 -14.33
N LYS A 355 -6.63 2.72 -13.35
CA LYS A 355 -5.20 3.02 -13.57
C LYS A 355 -4.34 2.06 -12.76
N SER A 356 -3.34 1.47 -13.40
CA SER A 356 -2.24 0.80 -12.70
C SER A 356 -1.18 1.84 -12.35
N VAL A 357 -0.86 1.97 -11.07
CA VAL A 357 0.22 2.82 -10.57
C VAL A 357 1.29 1.94 -9.97
N TYR A 358 2.39 1.76 -10.68
CA TYR A 358 3.49 0.89 -10.27
C TYR A 358 4.82 1.61 -10.45
N ARG A 359 5.56 1.79 -9.34
CA ARG A 359 6.89 2.44 -9.31
C ARG A 359 6.90 3.81 -10.02
N GLY A 360 5.97 4.69 -9.64
CA GLY A 360 5.80 6.02 -10.22
C GLY A 360 5.20 6.06 -11.64
N VAL A 361 5.14 4.93 -12.34
CA VAL A 361 4.53 4.84 -13.67
C VAL A 361 3.04 4.61 -13.52
N THR A 362 2.24 5.54 -14.06
CA THR A 362 0.78 5.41 -14.13
C THR A 362 0.36 5.04 -15.54
N ARG A 363 -0.33 3.91 -15.70
CA ARG A 363 -0.86 3.45 -16.99
C ARG A 363 -2.37 3.19 -16.88
N PRO A 364 -3.20 3.72 -17.79
CA PRO A 364 -4.61 3.38 -17.85
C PRO A 364 -4.78 1.91 -18.27
N VAL A 365 -5.79 1.25 -17.69
CA VAL A 365 -6.13 -0.16 -17.93
C VAL A 365 -7.49 -0.21 -18.59
N TYR A 366 -7.54 -0.87 -19.74
CA TYR A 366 -8.75 -1.08 -20.53
C TYR A 366 -8.98 -2.58 -20.74
N ILE A 367 -10.23 -2.96 -20.96
CA ILE A 367 -10.61 -4.25 -21.54
C ILE A 367 -11.13 -4.02 -22.96
N SER A 368 -10.60 -4.79 -23.91
CA SER A 368 -11.01 -4.68 -25.32
C SER A 368 -12.43 -5.20 -25.50
N GLU A 369 -13.12 -4.75 -26.55
CA GLU A 369 -14.46 -5.26 -26.84
C GLU A 369 -14.45 -6.77 -27.16
N ASP A 370 -13.42 -7.30 -27.82
CA ASP A 370 -13.27 -8.74 -28.09
C ASP A 370 -13.13 -9.56 -26.79
N ASP A 371 -12.36 -9.05 -25.83
CA ASP A 371 -12.21 -9.69 -24.53
C ASP A 371 -13.53 -9.67 -23.73
N ARG A 372 -14.32 -8.58 -23.84
CA ARG A 372 -15.62 -8.47 -23.18
C ARG A 372 -16.64 -9.50 -23.67
N LEU A 373 -16.55 -9.94 -24.92
CA LEU A 373 -17.41 -11.01 -25.47
C LEU A 373 -17.17 -12.36 -24.78
N ARG A 374 -16.03 -12.54 -24.11
CA ARG A 374 -15.68 -13.76 -23.36
C ARG A 374 -16.17 -13.74 -21.90
N HIS A 375 -17.01 -12.77 -21.57
CA HIS A 375 -17.58 -12.52 -20.25
C HIS A 375 -16.54 -12.03 -19.22
N THR A 376 -17.04 -11.43 -18.13
CA THR A 376 -16.20 -10.93 -17.04
C THR A 376 -16.73 -11.47 -15.72
N TYR A 377 -15.85 -12.06 -14.92
CA TYR A 377 -16.18 -12.56 -13.59
C TYR A 377 -15.55 -11.66 -12.53
N ILE A 378 -16.38 -11.01 -11.72
CA ILE A 378 -15.96 -10.04 -10.69
C ILE A 378 -16.24 -10.63 -9.31
N ILE A 379 -15.18 -10.82 -8.51
CA ILE A 379 -15.26 -11.37 -7.15
C ILE A 379 -14.89 -10.29 -6.14
N GLY A 380 -15.69 -10.14 -5.10
CA GLY A 380 -15.41 -9.22 -4.01
C GLY A 380 -16.37 -9.42 -2.83
N LYS A 381 -15.86 -9.29 -1.60
CA LYS A 381 -16.70 -9.22 -0.40
C LYS A 381 -17.52 -7.92 -0.40
N THR A 382 -18.57 -7.85 0.42
CA THR A 382 -19.32 -6.60 0.61
C THR A 382 -18.41 -5.46 1.03
N GLY A 383 -18.59 -4.27 0.44
CA GLY A 383 -17.83 -3.06 0.78
C GLY A 383 -16.50 -2.86 0.05
N VAL A 384 -16.05 -3.80 -0.80
CA VAL A 384 -14.77 -3.65 -1.54
C VAL A 384 -14.87 -2.86 -2.84
N GLY A 385 -16.05 -2.32 -3.17
CA GLY A 385 -16.28 -1.51 -4.38
C GLY A 385 -16.78 -2.26 -5.61
N LYS A 386 -17.29 -3.49 -5.47
CA LYS A 386 -17.85 -4.28 -6.59
C LYS A 386 -18.97 -3.53 -7.35
N SER A 387 -19.93 -2.97 -6.61
CA SER A 387 -21.06 -2.24 -7.21
C SER A 387 -20.60 -0.96 -7.91
N GLU A 388 -19.65 -0.22 -7.33
CA GLU A 388 -19.09 0.99 -7.94
C GLU A 388 -18.33 0.68 -9.23
N LEU A 389 -17.56 -0.42 -9.27
CA LEU A 389 -16.92 -0.88 -10.51
C LEU A 389 -17.95 -1.19 -11.60
N LEU A 390 -19.04 -1.88 -11.26
CA LEU A 390 -20.11 -2.20 -12.20
C LEU A 390 -20.83 -0.94 -12.70
N ILE A 391 -21.16 0.00 -11.81
CA ILE A 391 -21.76 1.29 -12.18
C ILE A 391 -20.87 2.02 -13.19
N GLU A 392 -19.57 2.15 -12.91
CA GLU A 392 -18.65 2.83 -13.82
C GLU A 392 -18.54 2.14 -15.19
N MET A 393 -18.59 0.82 -15.22
CA MET A 393 -18.61 0.06 -16.48
C MET A 393 -19.92 0.31 -17.25
N ILE A 394 -21.07 0.24 -16.58
CA ILE A 394 -22.40 0.46 -17.16
C ILE A 394 -22.54 1.87 -17.71
N MET A 395 -22.11 2.87 -16.94
CA MET A 395 -22.23 4.27 -17.34
C MET A 395 -21.36 4.61 -18.55
N GLN A 396 -20.21 3.97 -18.71
CA GLN A 396 -19.42 4.10 -19.93
C GLN A 396 -20.17 3.57 -21.15
N ASP A 397 -20.84 2.42 -21.05
CA ASP A 397 -21.62 1.84 -22.14
C ASP A 397 -22.85 2.68 -22.48
N ILE A 398 -23.61 3.13 -21.47
CA ILE A 398 -24.78 4.01 -21.66
C ILE A 398 -24.38 5.29 -22.39
N ARG A 399 -23.29 5.95 -21.95
CA ARG A 399 -22.78 7.17 -22.60
C ARG A 399 -22.26 6.91 -24.02
N ALA A 400 -21.75 5.70 -24.28
CA ALA A 400 -21.32 5.28 -25.62
C ALA A 400 -22.49 4.86 -26.53
N GLY A 401 -23.75 5.00 -26.09
CA GLY A 401 -24.92 4.62 -26.89
C GLY A 401 -25.21 3.12 -26.92
N LYS A 402 -24.56 2.32 -26.08
CA LYS A 402 -24.77 0.86 -26.02
C LYS A 402 -25.95 0.52 -25.11
N GLY A 403 -26.63 -0.58 -25.41
CA GLY A 403 -27.67 -1.15 -24.56
C GLY A 403 -27.07 -1.95 -23.40
N VAL A 404 -27.69 -1.87 -22.22
CA VAL A 404 -27.27 -2.60 -21.02
C VAL A 404 -28.51 -3.22 -20.37
N CYS A 405 -28.37 -4.45 -19.88
CA CYS A 405 -29.32 -5.06 -18.97
C CYS A 405 -28.60 -5.30 -17.64
N PHE A 406 -29.15 -4.74 -16.56
CA PHE A 406 -28.60 -4.89 -15.22
C PHE A 406 -29.66 -5.49 -14.30
N ILE A 407 -29.32 -6.63 -13.69
CA ILE A 407 -30.18 -7.37 -12.78
C ILE A 407 -29.51 -7.32 -11.41
N ASP A 408 -30.11 -6.62 -10.47
CA ASP A 408 -29.63 -6.53 -9.09
C ASP A 408 -30.74 -6.98 -8.13
N PRO A 409 -30.47 -7.95 -7.23
CA PRO A 409 -31.38 -8.26 -6.13
C PRO A 409 -31.30 -7.23 -4.98
N HIS A 410 -30.49 -6.18 -5.11
CA HIS A 410 -30.28 -5.09 -4.15
C HIS A 410 -30.56 -3.71 -4.77
N ASP A 411 -30.02 -2.65 -4.16
CA ASP A 411 -30.42 -1.25 -4.43
C ASP A 411 -29.51 -0.51 -5.43
N THR A 412 -28.61 -1.19 -6.15
CA THR A 412 -27.65 -0.54 -7.07
C THR A 412 -28.36 0.08 -8.28
N VAL A 413 -29.53 -0.44 -8.65
CA VAL A 413 -30.32 0.04 -9.81
C VAL A 413 -30.75 1.50 -9.60
N GLU A 414 -31.15 1.89 -8.39
CA GLU A 414 -31.58 3.26 -8.09
C GLU A 414 -30.46 4.27 -8.36
N LYS A 415 -29.24 3.96 -7.91
CA LYS A 415 -28.05 4.77 -8.20
C LYS A 415 -27.76 4.90 -9.69
N ILE A 416 -27.93 3.82 -10.45
CA ILE A 416 -27.72 3.86 -11.90
C ILE A 416 -28.75 4.79 -12.55
N MET A 417 -30.03 4.65 -12.18
CA MET A 417 -31.11 5.48 -12.73
C MET A 417 -30.86 6.98 -12.53
N GLU A 418 -30.36 7.40 -11.36
CA GLU A 418 -30.00 8.79 -11.09
C GLU A 418 -28.85 9.31 -11.98
N MET A 419 -28.01 8.41 -12.51
CA MET A 419 -26.85 8.75 -13.34
C MET A 419 -27.14 8.69 -14.84
N ILE A 420 -28.29 8.14 -15.27
CA ILE A 420 -28.64 8.02 -16.69
C ILE A 420 -28.77 9.43 -17.29
N PRO A 421 -28.13 9.71 -18.43
CA PRO A 421 -28.26 11.01 -19.10
C PRO A 421 -29.72 11.31 -19.46
N PRO A 422 -30.22 12.55 -19.24
CA PRO A 422 -31.62 12.91 -19.49
C PRO A 422 -32.11 12.57 -20.91
N GLU A 423 -31.23 12.69 -21.91
CA GLU A 423 -31.52 12.36 -23.30
C GLU A 423 -31.80 10.87 -23.56
N ARG A 424 -31.48 9.99 -22.60
CA ARG A 424 -31.73 8.54 -22.66
C ARG A 424 -32.87 8.09 -21.74
N ALA A 425 -33.55 9.00 -21.05
CA ALA A 425 -34.57 8.65 -20.06
C ALA A 425 -35.71 7.80 -20.66
N GLU A 426 -36.11 8.12 -21.89
CA GLU A 426 -37.18 7.40 -22.61
C GLU A 426 -36.77 5.99 -23.08
N ASP A 427 -35.48 5.66 -23.06
CA ASP A 427 -34.97 4.31 -23.39
C ASP A 427 -35.01 3.36 -22.17
N VAL A 428 -35.31 3.88 -20.98
CA VAL A 428 -35.17 3.13 -19.73
C VAL A 428 -36.41 2.27 -19.47
N ILE A 429 -36.19 0.96 -19.38
CA ILE A 429 -37.19 0.01 -18.90
C ILE A 429 -36.81 -0.39 -17.48
N TYR A 430 -37.57 0.11 -16.51
CA TYR A 430 -37.44 -0.29 -15.11
C TYR A 430 -38.48 -1.36 -14.78
N PHE A 431 -37.99 -2.57 -14.46
CA PHE A 431 -38.83 -3.70 -14.08
C PHE A 431 -38.58 -4.08 -12.62
N ASN A 432 -39.53 -3.75 -11.76
CA ASN A 432 -39.55 -4.17 -10.37
C ASN A 432 -40.73 -5.13 -10.12
N PRO A 433 -40.49 -6.44 -9.93
CA PRO A 433 -41.57 -7.41 -9.72
C PRO A 433 -42.31 -7.23 -8.39
N SER A 434 -41.75 -6.45 -7.45
CA SER A 434 -42.40 -6.12 -6.17
C SER A 434 -43.30 -4.88 -6.22
N ASP A 435 -43.23 -4.10 -7.31
CA ASP A 435 -44.09 -2.93 -7.49
C ASP A 435 -45.52 -3.36 -7.85
N THR A 436 -46.42 -3.23 -6.87
CA THR A 436 -47.83 -3.58 -7.04
C THR A 436 -48.70 -2.41 -7.48
N GLU A 437 -48.19 -1.17 -7.41
CA GLU A 437 -48.90 0.03 -7.85
C GLU A 437 -48.75 0.22 -9.36
N ARG A 438 -47.57 -0.08 -9.90
CA ARG A 438 -47.27 -0.03 -11.33
C ARG A 438 -46.63 -1.33 -11.83
N PRO A 439 -47.38 -2.46 -11.83
CA PRO A 439 -46.86 -3.73 -12.32
C PRO A 439 -46.58 -3.67 -13.82
N MET A 440 -45.44 -4.23 -14.24
CA MET A 440 -45.11 -4.42 -15.65
C MET A 440 -45.49 -5.84 -16.07
N ALA A 441 -46.19 -5.95 -17.21
CA ALA A 441 -46.53 -7.24 -17.81
C ALA A 441 -45.42 -7.74 -18.75
N LEU A 442 -45.16 -9.04 -18.69
CA LEU A 442 -44.24 -9.79 -19.54
C LEU A 442 -44.93 -11.10 -19.95
N ASN A 443 -45.51 -11.13 -21.15
CA ASN A 443 -46.12 -12.34 -21.68
C ASN A 443 -45.04 -13.33 -22.15
N MET A 444 -44.80 -14.36 -21.33
CA MET A 444 -43.82 -15.41 -21.66
C MET A 444 -44.22 -16.27 -22.88
N LEU A 445 -45.47 -16.19 -23.34
CA LEU A 445 -45.99 -16.89 -24.52
C LEU A 445 -46.08 -16.02 -25.78
N GLU A 446 -45.54 -14.80 -25.76
CA GLU A 446 -45.53 -13.96 -26.96
C GLU A 446 -44.64 -14.58 -28.04
N ALA A 447 -45.27 -14.99 -29.14
CA ALA A 447 -44.61 -15.57 -30.31
C ALA A 447 -45.37 -15.18 -31.59
N ARG A 448 -44.63 -14.84 -32.65
CA ARG A 448 -45.13 -14.39 -33.96
C ARG A 448 -44.99 -15.47 -35.03
N THR A 449 -44.01 -16.37 -34.90
CA THR A 449 -43.79 -17.49 -35.84
C THR A 449 -43.95 -18.85 -35.17
N GLU A 450 -44.10 -19.91 -35.95
CA GLU A 450 -44.13 -21.29 -35.43
C GLU A 450 -42.80 -21.68 -34.77
N GLU A 451 -41.66 -21.24 -35.33
CA GLU A 451 -40.35 -21.48 -34.69
C GLU A 451 -40.26 -20.82 -33.31
N GLU A 452 -40.74 -19.57 -33.18
CA GLU A 452 -40.77 -18.85 -31.91
C GLU A 452 -41.65 -19.57 -30.88
N LYS A 453 -42.82 -20.10 -31.27
CA LYS A 453 -43.67 -20.90 -30.37
C LYS A 453 -42.93 -22.12 -29.82
N HIS A 454 -42.21 -22.84 -30.67
CA HIS A 454 -41.41 -23.99 -30.23
C HIS A 454 -40.21 -23.58 -29.36
N PHE A 455 -39.57 -22.45 -29.64
CA PHE A 455 -38.47 -21.91 -28.85
C PHE A 455 -38.93 -21.49 -27.44
N VAL A 456 -40.02 -20.73 -27.36
CA VAL A 456 -40.67 -20.31 -26.11
C VAL A 456 -41.04 -21.55 -25.29
N THR A 457 -41.70 -22.52 -25.93
CA THR A 457 -42.10 -23.77 -25.29
C THR A 457 -40.91 -24.52 -24.68
N THR A 458 -39.81 -24.63 -25.44
CA THR A 458 -38.61 -25.33 -24.98
C THR A 458 -37.91 -24.57 -23.86
N SER A 459 -37.89 -23.24 -23.91
CA SER A 459 -37.33 -22.37 -22.87
C SER A 459 -38.11 -22.51 -21.56
N ILE A 460 -39.44 -22.52 -21.61
CA ILE A 460 -40.31 -22.70 -20.45
C ILE A 460 -40.14 -24.11 -19.85
N VAL A 461 -40.07 -25.15 -20.67
CA VAL A 461 -39.78 -26.51 -20.18
C VAL A 461 -38.42 -26.54 -19.47
N GLY A 462 -37.40 -25.90 -20.04
CA GLY A 462 -36.09 -25.74 -19.40
C GLY A 462 -36.15 -24.98 -18.06
N LEU A 463 -36.98 -23.95 -17.97
CA LEU A 463 -37.25 -23.24 -16.72
C LEU A 463 -37.91 -24.16 -15.68
N MET A 464 -38.91 -24.95 -16.08
CA MET A 464 -39.57 -25.91 -15.18
C MET A 464 -38.59 -26.95 -14.64
N TYR A 465 -37.67 -27.46 -15.46
CA TYR A 465 -36.58 -28.32 -15.00
C TYR A 465 -35.71 -27.62 -13.95
N LYS A 466 -35.27 -26.39 -14.19
CA LYS A 466 -34.43 -25.66 -13.21
C LYS A 466 -35.15 -25.40 -11.88
N LEU A 467 -36.45 -25.11 -11.93
CA LEU A 467 -37.24 -24.76 -10.74
C LEU A 467 -37.67 -25.96 -9.91
N TYR A 468 -38.11 -27.04 -10.57
CA TYR A 468 -38.76 -28.16 -9.89
C TYR A 468 -37.98 -29.47 -9.93
N ASP A 469 -37.00 -29.59 -10.85
CA ASP A 469 -36.19 -30.80 -10.98
C ASP A 469 -34.74 -30.52 -11.43
N PRO A 470 -33.99 -29.68 -10.69
CA PRO A 470 -32.65 -29.25 -11.09
C PRO A 470 -31.64 -30.42 -11.19
N HIS A 471 -31.93 -31.54 -10.50
CA HIS A 471 -31.10 -32.74 -10.49
C HIS A 471 -31.65 -33.87 -11.37
N LYS A 472 -32.75 -33.66 -12.09
CA LYS A 472 -33.41 -34.66 -12.95
C LYS A 472 -33.73 -35.97 -12.22
N THR A 473 -34.31 -35.86 -11.02
CA THR A 473 -34.74 -36.98 -10.18
C THR A 473 -36.04 -37.64 -10.67
N GLY A 474 -36.66 -37.10 -11.72
CA GLY A 474 -37.83 -37.67 -12.37
C GLY A 474 -39.14 -36.99 -11.98
N ILE A 475 -39.09 -35.86 -11.27
CA ILE A 475 -40.24 -35.01 -11.00
C ILE A 475 -40.76 -34.44 -12.33
N ILE A 476 -39.86 -33.98 -13.21
CA ILE A 476 -40.23 -33.50 -14.54
C ILE A 476 -39.86 -34.57 -15.57
N GLY A 477 -40.85 -35.32 -16.04
CA GLY A 477 -40.67 -36.43 -16.96
C GLY A 477 -41.23 -36.19 -18.37
N PRO A 478 -41.01 -37.13 -19.32
CA PRO A 478 -41.45 -36.99 -20.71
C PRO A 478 -42.96 -36.75 -20.87
N ARG A 479 -43.78 -37.32 -19.99
CA ARG A 479 -45.24 -37.11 -20.00
C ARG A 479 -45.62 -35.67 -19.61
N PHE A 480 -44.94 -35.10 -18.63
CA PHE A 480 -45.14 -33.71 -18.20
C PHE A 480 -44.72 -32.75 -19.31
N GLU A 481 -43.55 -32.98 -19.92
CA GLU A 481 -43.09 -32.19 -21.08
C GLU A 481 -44.08 -32.28 -22.25
N HIS A 482 -44.51 -33.50 -22.60
CA HIS A 482 -45.43 -33.70 -23.71
C HIS A 482 -46.76 -32.96 -23.49
N ALA A 483 -47.32 -33.01 -22.28
CA ALA A 483 -48.55 -32.33 -21.95
C ALA A 483 -48.42 -30.80 -21.99
N ILE A 484 -47.37 -30.25 -21.38
CA ILE A 484 -47.12 -28.80 -21.36
C ILE A 484 -46.82 -28.25 -22.74
N ARG A 485 -46.04 -28.98 -23.54
CA ARG A 485 -45.73 -28.60 -24.91
C ARG A 485 -47.00 -28.46 -25.72
N ASN A 486 -47.88 -29.46 -25.70
CA ASN A 486 -49.14 -29.40 -26.42
C ASN A 486 -50.08 -28.33 -25.85
N ALA A 487 -50.13 -28.14 -24.52
CA ALA A 487 -50.90 -27.08 -23.89
C ALA A 487 -50.45 -25.68 -24.34
N MET A 488 -49.15 -25.37 -24.28
CA MET A 488 -48.63 -24.06 -24.68
C MET A 488 -48.79 -23.82 -26.18
N LEU A 489 -48.54 -24.81 -27.04
CA LEU A 489 -48.77 -24.68 -28.49
C LEU A 489 -50.25 -24.44 -28.81
N THR A 490 -51.16 -25.05 -28.04
CA THR A 490 -52.60 -24.81 -28.16
C THR A 490 -52.96 -23.40 -27.72
N VAL A 491 -52.42 -22.94 -26.59
CA VAL A 491 -52.67 -21.60 -26.05
C VAL A 491 -52.14 -20.51 -26.99
N MET A 492 -50.93 -20.69 -27.54
CA MET A 492 -50.32 -19.77 -28.53
C MET A 492 -50.97 -19.85 -29.93
N SER A 493 -52.00 -20.68 -30.12
CA SER A 493 -52.81 -20.64 -31.35
C SER A 493 -53.73 -19.42 -31.41
N GLU A 494 -54.00 -18.80 -30.25
CA GLU A 494 -54.74 -17.55 -30.12
C GLU A 494 -53.80 -16.42 -29.65
N PRO A 495 -53.61 -15.36 -30.45
CA PRO A 495 -52.82 -14.20 -30.05
C PRO A 495 -53.38 -13.53 -28.80
N GLY A 496 -52.50 -13.09 -27.90
CA GLY A 496 -52.87 -12.41 -26.66
C GLY A 496 -53.11 -13.33 -25.47
N ASN A 497 -53.17 -14.65 -25.68
CA ASN A 497 -53.16 -15.59 -24.57
C ASN A 497 -51.83 -15.54 -23.80
N THR A 498 -51.91 -15.83 -22.50
CA THR A 498 -50.82 -15.71 -21.54
C THR A 498 -50.52 -17.05 -20.87
N PHE A 499 -49.58 -17.03 -19.92
CA PHE A 499 -49.25 -18.20 -19.13
C PHE A 499 -50.44 -18.72 -18.28
N VAL A 500 -51.43 -17.86 -17.99
CA VAL A 500 -52.65 -18.23 -17.24
C VAL A 500 -53.52 -19.21 -18.03
N GLU A 501 -53.66 -19.00 -19.34
CA GLU A 501 -54.46 -19.85 -20.21
C GLU A 501 -53.89 -21.28 -20.34
N VAL A 502 -52.60 -21.49 -20.07
CA VAL A 502 -51.97 -22.83 -20.04
C VAL A 502 -52.59 -23.68 -18.95
N VAL A 503 -52.85 -23.11 -17.77
CA VAL A 503 -53.55 -23.81 -16.70
C VAL A 503 -54.99 -24.07 -17.11
N ARG A 504 -55.64 -23.08 -17.73
CA ARG A 504 -57.05 -23.19 -18.14
C ARG A 504 -57.28 -24.30 -19.15
N VAL A 505 -56.42 -24.47 -20.17
CA VAL A 505 -56.57 -25.58 -21.14
C VAL A 505 -56.35 -26.96 -20.51
N LEU A 506 -55.61 -27.06 -19.40
CA LEU A 506 -55.42 -28.31 -18.69
C LEU A 506 -56.61 -28.68 -17.78
N THR A 507 -57.45 -27.72 -17.40
CA THR A 507 -58.56 -27.93 -16.46
C THR A 507 -59.95 -27.75 -17.06
N ASP A 508 -60.09 -26.94 -18.11
CA ASP A 508 -61.37 -26.56 -18.73
C ASP A 508 -61.48 -27.11 -20.15
N ALA A 509 -62.17 -28.25 -20.28
CA ALA A 509 -62.40 -28.88 -21.58
C ALA A 509 -63.22 -28.01 -22.55
N LYS A 510 -64.10 -27.10 -22.05
CA LYS A 510 -64.87 -26.21 -22.93
C LYS A 510 -63.94 -25.19 -23.58
N TYR A 511 -63.01 -24.63 -22.80
CA TYR A 511 -62.01 -23.71 -23.32
C TYR A 511 -61.10 -24.35 -24.37
N VAL A 512 -60.73 -25.62 -24.19
CA VAL A 512 -60.01 -26.37 -25.24
C VAL A 512 -60.82 -26.42 -26.54
N GLN A 513 -62.12 -26.74 -26.48
CA GLN A 513 -62.97 -26.79 -27.67
C GLN A 513 -63.08 -25.43 -28.39
N GLU A 514 -63.01 -24.31 -27.67
CA GLU A 514 -62.98 -22.96 -28.25
C GLU A 514 -61.67 -22.69 -29.03
N LEU A 515 -60.54 -23.24 -28.57
CA LEU A 515 -59.23 -23.06 -29.19
C LEU A 515 -58.95 -24.06 -30.32
N LEU A 516 -59.50 -25.27 -30.29
CA LEU A 516 -59.21 -26.32 -31.28
C LEU A 516 -59.40 -25.89 -32.75
N PRO A 517 -60.40 -25.07 -33.13
CA PRO A 517 -60.52 -24.57 -34.51
C PRO A 517 -59.36 -23.69 -34.96
N LYS A 518 -58.63 -23.10 -34.02
CA LYS A 518 -57.51 -22.18 -34.24
C LYS A 518 -56.16 -22.89 -34.30
N VAL A 519 -56.09 -24.12 -33.77
CA VAL A 519 -54.89 -24.97 -33.82
C VAL A 519 -54.68 -25.49 -35.25
N LYS A 520 -53.62 -24.99 -35.90
CA LYS A 520 -53.26 -25.38 -37.27
C LYS A 520 -52.49 -26.71 -37.35
N ASP A 521 -51.70 -27.02 -36.32
CA ASP A 521 -50.90 -28.24 -36.29
C ASP A 521 -51.80 -29.47 -36.03
N PRO A 522 -51.87 -30.44 -36.97
CA PRO A 522 -52.68 -31.63 -36.80
C PRO A 522 -52.22 -32.52 -35.64
N MET A 523 -50.94 -32.53 -35.28
CA MET A 523 -50.40 -33.30 -34.17
C MET A 523 -50.84 -32.73 -32.82
N VAL A 524 -50.76 -31.40 -32.67
CA VAL A 524 -51.27 -30.70 -31.46
C VAL A 524 -52.78 -30.87 -31.35
N ARG A 525 -53.51 -30.86 -32.46
CA ARG A 525 -54.95 -31.11 -32.47
C ARG A 525 -55.30 -32.54 -32.04
N ARG A 526 -54.58 -33.55 -32.55
CA ARG A 526 -54.77 -34.97 -32.20
C ARG A 526 -54.46 -35.28 -30.74
N TYR A 527 -53.57 -34.52 -30.10
CA TYR A 527 -53.34 -34.65 -28.66
C TYR A 527 -54.65 -34.52 -27.87
N TRP A 528 -55.48 -33.55 -28.22
CA TRP A 528 -56.76 -33.32 -27.55
C TRP A 528 -57.87 -34.26 -28.03
N THR A 529 -58.02 -34.45 -29.34
CA THR A 529 -59.15 -35.22 -29.91
C THR A 529 -59.00 -36.72 -29.76
N ASP A 530 -57.76 -37.22 -29.67
CA ASP A 530 -57.48 -38.65 -29.66
C ASP A 530 -56.91 -39.05 -28.31
N GLN A 531 -55.73 -38.52 -27.92
CA GLN A 531 -55.02 -38.98 -26.72
C GLN A 531 -55.77 -38.61 -25.42
N ILE A 532 -56.06 -37.33 -25.23
CA ILE A 532 -56.78 -36.86 -24.04
C ILE A 532 -58.24 -37.31 -24.07
N ALA A 533 -58.91 -37.32 -25.22
CA ALA A 533 -60.29 -37.80 -25.29
C ALA A 533 -60.44 -39.28 -24.89
N GLN A 534 -59.52 -40.15 -25.33
CA GLN A 534 -59.56 -41.61 -25.10
C GLN A 534 -58.98 -42.05 -23.75
N THR A 535 -58.32 -41.15 -23.01
CA THR A 535 -57.86 -41.46 -21.64
C THR A 535 -59.07 -41.59 -20.70
N SER A 536 -59.00 -42.37 -19.61
CA SER A 536 -60.08 -42.39 -18.62
C SER A 536 -60.10 -41.11 -17.80
N ASP A 537 -61.28 -40.66 -17.33
CA ASP A 537 -61.39 -39.39 -16.60
C ASP A 537 -60.58 -39.38 -15.30
N PHE A 538 -60.45 -40.54 -14.64
CA PHE A 538 -59.58 -40.70 -13.46
C PHE A 538 -58.11 -40.43 -13.79
N HIS A 539 -57.57 -41.05 -14.85
CA HIS A 539 -56.17 -40.86 -15.26
C HIS A 539 -55.91 -39.47 -15.86
N LYS A 540 -56.91 -38.84 -16.49
CA LYS A 540 -56.83 -37.44 -16.91
C LYS A 540 -56.66 -36.52 -15.71
N SER A 541 -57.55 -36.63 -14.71
CA SER A 541 -57.49 -35.79 -13.51
C SER A 541 -56.14 -35.94 -12.81
N GLU A 542 -55.69 -37.16 -12.54
CA GLU A 542 -54.44 -37.41 -11.83
C GLU A 542 -53.20 -36.77 -12.52
N VAL A 543 -53.10 -36.93 -13.85
CA VAL A 543 -51.96 -36.41 -14.62
C VAL A 543 -52.04 -34.89 -14.78
N LEU A 544 -53.24 -34.36 -15.06
CA LEU A 544 -53.43 -32.92 -15.29
C LEU A 544 -53.32 -32.13 -13.98
N ASP A 545 -53.88 -32.63 -12.88
CA ASP A 545 -53.75 -32.00 -11.55
C ASP A 545 -52.30 -31.97 -11.08
N TYR A 546 -51.54 -33.04 -11.36
CA TYR A 546 -50.09 -33.05 -11.12
C TYR A 546 -49.37 -31.94 -11.89
N ILE A 547 -49.68 -31.76 -13.17
CA ILE A 547 -49.09 -30.71 -14.01
C ILE A 547 -49.50 -29.33 -13.49
N VAL A 548 -50.80 -29.10 -13.28
CA VAL A 548 -51.38 -27.85 -12.79
C VAL A 548 -50.76 -27.43 -11.47
N SER A 549 -50.43 -28.38 -10.57
CA SER A 549 -49.78 -28.07 -9.29
C SER A 549 -48.44 -27.33 -9.43
N LYS A 550 -47.72 -27.52 -10.54
CA LYS A 550 -46.43 -26.85 -10.84
C LYS A 550 -46.61 -25.47 -11.45
N PHE A 551 -47.77 -25.21 -12.05
CA PHE A 551 -48.16 -23.89 -12.56
C PHE A 551 -48.91 -23.06 -11.52
N GLY A 552 -49.52 -23.72 -10.53
CA GLY A 552 -50.35 -23.07 -9.51
C GLY A 552 -49.64 -21.92 -8.80
N ARG A 553 -48.33 -22.02 -8.53
CA ARG A 553 -47.57 -20.93 -7.88
C ARG A 553 -47.47 -19.65 -8.72
N PHE A 554 -47.47 -19.77 -10.05
CA PHE A 554 -47.42 -18.63 -10.97
C PHE A 554 -48.78 -17.94 -11.07
N VAL A 555 -49.85 -18.73 -11.11
CA VAL A 555 -51.20 -18.19 -11.28
C VAL A 555 -51.80 -17.76 -9.94
N THR A 556 -51.65 -18.51 -8.85
CA THR A 556 -52.33 -18.18 -7.57
C THR A 556 -51.78 -16.93 -6.88
N ASN A 557 -50.48 -16.64 -7.04
CA ASN A 557 -49.87 -15.43 -6.49
C ASN A 557 -50.26 -14.19 -7.35
N LYS A 558 -51.00 -13.24 -6.75
CA LYS A 558 -51.47 -12.02 -7.44
C LYS A 558 -50.33 -11.17 -8.01
N MET A 559 -49.19 -11.07 -7.31
CA MET A 559 -48.01 -10.34 -7.77
C MET A 559 -47.47 -10.95 -9.06
N MET A 560 -47.32 -12.28 -9.09
CA MET A 560 -46.85 -13.00 -10.27
C MET A 560 -47.87 -12.98 -11.41
N ARG A 561 -49.17 -13.14 -11.11
CA ARG A 561 -50.25 -13.11 -12.10
C ARG A 561 -50.37 -11.76 -12.80
N ASN A 562 -50.08 -10.66 -12.11
CA ASN A 562 -50.10 -9.34 -12.73
C ASN A 562 -48.94 -9.13 -13.72
N ILE A 563 -47.91 -9.98 -13.68
CA ILE A 563 -46.74 -9.93 -14.56
C ILE A 563 -46.94 -10.85 -15.78
N ILE A 564 -47.46 -12.08 -15.60
CA ILE A 564 -47.36 -13.18 -16.60
C ILE A 564 -48.53 -13.31 -17.59
#